data_AF-A0A0R1PDN2-F1
#
_entry.id   AF-A0A0R1PDN2-F1
#
_cell.length_a   1.000
_cell.length_b   1.000
_cell.length_c   1.000
_cell.angle_alpha   90.00
_cell.angle_beta   90.00
_cell.angle_gamma   90.00
#
_symmetry.space_group_name_H-M   'P 1'
#
loop_
_entity.id
_entity.type
_entity.pdbx_description
1 polymer ?
#
loop_
_entity_poly.entity_id
_entity_poly.type
_entity_poly.pdbx_seq_one_letter_code
_entity_poly.pdbx_strand_id
1 'polypeptide(L)'
;MAMDKYEGSRLFLNIPADVAHMPNIKDKSILLFGEIYSMLNVTGKFYMSNKALAERLHCKPRTITDCVKQLQELGLINVKNVYQPNSKAIKGREITLNPLWQKNARGYSNEMLEGYSNNLLEGIAADCYVKEQENRTKNRTVKDIYSQAEPDGVADKTKTIIDYLNEKTDSHYKATTPKTKQLVQARLKEGFTVDDFKTVIDKKTATWLNDNKMNKYLRPLTLFGTKFEDYLNEKVKGQPDKNDPYYTEKINPMTGQPDPNGLTRYQMDNEYW
;
A
#
# COMPACT_ATOMS: atom_id res chain seq x y z
N MET A 1 -44.65 3.46 13.85
CA MET A 1 -43.60 2.77 13.07
C MET A 1 -42.54 2.29 14.05
N ALA A 2 -42.36 0.97 14.18
CA ALA A 2 -41.26 0.43 14.96
C ALA A 2 -39.95 0.87 14.27
N MET A 3 -39.09 1.62 14.96
CA MET A 3 -37.74 1.86 14.47
C MET A 3 -37.05 0.51 14.42
N ASP A 4 -36.79 0.00 13.22
CA ASP A 4 -35.98 -1.20 13.03
C ASP A 4 -34.69 -1.04 13.84
N LYS A 5 -34.49 -1.98 14.76
CA LYS A 5 -33.35 -1.95 15.68
C LYS A 5 -32.09 -2.23 14.86
N TYR A 6 -31.34 -1.18 14.54
CA TYR A 6 -30.09 -1.32 13.78
C TYR A 6 -29.13 -2.31 14.44
N GLU A 7 -28.72 -3.31 13.68
CA GLU A 7 -27.92 -4.44 14.15
C GLU A 7 -26.41 -4.29 13.95
N GLY A 8 -25.93 -3.15 13.48
CA GLY A 8 -24.51 -2.95 13.16
C GLY A 8 -24.29 -2.72 11.67
N SER A 9 -23.08 -2.26 11.32
CA SER A 9 -22.69 -2.25 9.91
C SER A 9 -22.49 -3.70 9.45
N ARG A 10 -23.11 -4.08 8.33
CA ARG A 10 -23.06 -5.46 7.81
C ARG A 10 -21.95 -5.69 6.78
N LEU A 11 -21.51 -4.64 6.07
CA LEU A 11 -20.59 -4.78 4.93
C LEU A 11 -19.26 -4.06 5.16
N PHE A 12 -19.26 -2.80 5.60
CA PHE A 12 -18.04 -2.02 5.79
C PHE A 12 -18.18 -1.00 6.93
N LEU A 13 -17.11 -0.77 7.66
CA LEU A 13 -17.04 0.32 8.64
C LEU A 13 -16.61 1.60 7.95
N ASN A 14 -17.40 2.66 8.10
CA ASN A 14 -17.02 3.96 7.60
C ASN A 14 -16.07 4.63 8.61
N ILE A 15 -14.76 4.57 8.34
CA ILE A 15 -13.71 5.15 9.18
C ILE A 15 -13.06 6.30 8.40
N PRO A 16 -13.21 7.54 8.89
CA PRO A 16 -12.52 8.71 8.32
C PRO A 16 -10.99 8.55 8.32
N ALA A 17 -10.34 9.01 7.25
CA ALA A 17 -8.90 8.83 7.06
C ALA A 17 -8.07 9.56 8.13
N ASP A 18 -8.54 10.72 8.59
CA ASP A 18 -7.92 11.47 9.69
C ASP A 18 -7.91 10.68 11.00
N VAL A 19 -8.98 9.94 11.29
CA VAL A 19 -9.05 9.04 12.46
C VAL A 19 -8.22 7.77 12.25
N ALA A 20 -8.23 7.20 11.05
CA ALA A 20 -7.47 6.00 10.71
C ALA A 20 -5.95 6.21 10.83
N HIS A 21 -5.46 7.42 10.53
CA HIS A 21 -4.05 7.77 10.56
C HIS A 21 -3.65 8.61 11.79
N MET A 22 -4.57 8.81 12.74
CA MET A 22 -4.31 9.62 13.93
C MET A 22 -3.18 8.99 14.76
N PRO A 23 -2.14 9.76 15.17
CA PRO A 23 -1.11 9.23 16.05
C PRO A 23 -1.69 8.94 17.44
N ASN A 24 -1.13 7.93 18.12
CA ASN A 24 -1.45 7.60 19.52
C ASN A 24 -2.89 7.14 19.80
N ILE A 25 -3.67 6.81 18.77
CA ILE A 25 -4.96 6.12 18.93
C ILE A 25 -4.77 4.60 18.93
N LYS A 26 -5.56 3.86 19.71
CA LYS A 26 -5.52 2.38 19.68
C LYS A 26 -6.31 1.86 18.49
N ASP A 27 -5.87 0.76 17.89
CA ASP A 27 -6.56 0.10 16.77
C ASP A 27 -8.02 -0.21 17.08
N LYS A 28 -8.32 -0.72 18.28
CA LYS A 28 -9.70 -0.98 18.71
C LYS A 28 -10.53 0.31 18.88
N SER A 29 -9.90 1.44 19.21
CA SER A 29 -10.58 2.74 19.26
C SER A 29 -10.92 3.23 17.86
N ILE A 30 -10.06 3.01 16.86
CA ILE A 30 -10.36 3.29 15.44
C ILE A 30 -11.57 2.46 14.99
N LEU A 31 -11.56 1.15 15.24
CA LEU A 31 -12.67 0.26 14.86
C LEU A 31 -13.98 0.65 15.56
N LEU A 32 -13.91 0.96 16.86
CA LEU A 32 -15.05 1.46 17.61
C LEU A 32 -15.58 2.78 17.04
N PHE A 33 -14.69 3.68 16.64
CA PHE A 33 -15.10 4.92 15.99
C PHE A 33 -15.83 4.65 14.68
N GLY A 34 -15.37 3.70 13.86
CA GLY A 34 -16.06 3.30 12.63
C GLY A 34 -17.49 2.79 12.85
N GLU A 35 -17.71 2.01 13.91
CA GLU A 35 -19.04 1.56 14.32
C GLU A 35 -19.95 2.73 14.74
N ILE A 36 -19.40 3.64 15.55
CA ILE A 36 -20.11 4.85 16.00
C ILE A 36 -20.45 5.73 14.79
N TYR A 37 -19.50 6.00 13.91
CA TYR A 37 -19.66 6.87 12.75
C TYR A 37 -20.70 6.32 11.77
N SER A 38 -20.62 5.02 11.46
CA SER A 38 -21.60 4.34 10.60
C SER A 38 -23.02 4.44 11.17
N MET A 39 -23.16 4.37 12.49
CA MET A 39 -24.44 4.53 13.18
C MET A 39 -24.98 5.96 13.16
N LEU A 40 -24.12 6.94 13.45
CA LEU A 40 -24.52 8.34 13.47
C LEU A 40 -24.96 8.82 12.09
N ASN A 41 -24.42 8.24 11.01
CA ASN A 41 -24.88 8.51 9.65
C ASN A 41 -26.32 8.05 9.38
N VAL A 42 -26.83 7.05 10.12
CA VAL A 42 -28.18 6.51 9.93
C VAL A 42 -29.17 7.15 10.89
N THR A 43 -28.82 7.24 12.18
CA THR A 43 -29.77 7.62 13.25
C THR A 43 -29.51 8.99 13.85
N GLY A 44 -28.37 9.62 13.55
CA GLY A 44 -27.92 10.87 14.18
C GLY A 44 -27.45 10.73 15.63
N LYS A 45 -27.80 9.63 16.31
CA LYS A 45 -27.51 9.36 17.72
C LYS A 45 -27.22 7.89 17.97
N PHE A 46 -26.27 7.60 18.86
CA PHE A 46 -25.81 6.24 19.13
C PHE A 46 -26.03 5.83 20.59
N TYR A 47 -26.81 4.77 20.81
CA TYR A 47 -27.29 4.35 22.15
C TYR A 47 -26.81 2.96 22.60
N MET A 48 -25.79 2.41 21.94
CA MET A 48 -25.36 1.03 22.18
C MET A 48 -24.63 0.86 23.51
N SER A 49 -24.89 -0.27 24.18
CA SER A 49 -24.22 -0.64 25.43
C SER A 49 -22.78 -1.11 25.20
N ASN A 50 -21.94 -0.98 26.23
CA ASN A 50 -20.56 -1.51 26.17
C ASN A 50 -20.52 -3.01 25.95
N LYS A 51 -21.50 -3.76 26.46
CA LYS A 51 -21.58 -5.21 26.29
C LYS A 51 -21.79 -5.58 24.81
N ALA A 52 -22.77 -4.95 24.17
CA ALA A 52 -23.05 -5.20 22.75
C ALA A 52 -21.87 -4.82 21.85
N LEU A 53 -21.22 -3.69 22.12
CA LEU A 53 -20.00 -3.28 21.42
C LEU A 53 -18.83 -4.23 21.63
N ALA A 54 -18.69 -4.77 22.84
CA ALA A 54 -17.63 -5.70 23.19
C ALA A 54 -17.76 -7.03 22.45
N GLU A 55 -19.00 -7.53 22.32
CA GLU A 55 -19.32 -8.72 21.53
C GLU A 55 -18.95 -8.53 20.04
N ARG A 56 -19.26 -7.36 19.47
CA ARG A 56 -18.92 -7.04 18.07
C ARG A 56 -17.43 -6.88 17.79
N LEU A 57 -16.72 -6.20 18.68
CA LEU A 57 -15.28 -5.97 18.53
C LEU A 57 -14.43 -7.08 19.16
N HIS A 58 -15.06 -8.21 19.51
CA HIS A 58 -14.46 -9.39 20.11
C HIS A 58 -13.47 -9.01 21.24
N CYS A 59 -13.96 -8.25 22.21
CA CYS A 59 -13.14 -7.77 23.32
C CYS A 59 -13.92 -7.74 24.64
N LYS A 60 -13.23 -7.35 25.72
CA LYS A 60 -13.85 -7.25 27.03
C LYS A 60 -14.62 -5.91 27.13
N PRO A 61 -15.75 -5.84 27.85
CA PRO A 61 -16.47 -4.58 28.06
C PRO A 61 -15.62 -3.45 28.63
N ARG A 62 -14.62 -3.79 29.45
CA ARG A 62 -13.62 -2.83 29.96
C ARG A 62 -12.81 -2.18 28.85
N THR A 63 -12.39 -2.96 27.85
CA THR A 63 -11.69 -2.44 26.67
C THR A 63 -12.53 -1.40 25.94
N ILE A 64 -13.84 -1.64 25.78
CA ILE A 64 -14.75 -0.65 25.18
C ILE A 64 -14.83 0.62 26.03
N THR A 65 -14.93 0.50 27.36
CA THR A 65 -14.90 1.66 28.26
C THR A 65 -13.64 2.48 28.04
N ASP A 66 -12.48 1.83 27.96
CA ASP A 66 -11.20 2.51 27.77
C ASP A 66 -11.08 3.15 26.38
N CYS A 67 -11.58 2.48 25.33
CA CYS A 67 -11.61 3.03 23.97
C CYS A 67 -12.52 4.26 23.90
N VAL A 68 -13.70 4.22 24.52
CA VAL A 68 -14.62 5.38 24.56
C VAL A 68 -13.96 6.55 25.28
N LYS A 69 -13.29 6.32 26.41
CA LYS A 69 -12.54 7.37 27.11
C LYS A 69 -11.47 7.98 26.21
N GLN A 70 -10.68 7.15 25.53
CA GLN A 70 -9.66 7.63 24.61
C GLN A 70 -10.26 8.49 23.48
N LEU A 71 -11.39 8.06 22.89
CA LEU A 71 -12.07 8.84 21.85
C LEU A 71 -12.61 10.18 22.36
N GLN A 72 -13.01 10.26 23.64
CA GLN A 72 -13.41 11.53 24.27
C GLN A 72 -12.19 12.43 24.55
N GLU A 73 -11.10 11.87 25.05
CA GLU A 73 -9.84 12.60 25.31
C GLU A 73 -9.23 13.18 24.03
N LEU A 74 -9.35 12.45 22.91
CA LEU A 74 -8.97 12.91 21.58
C LEU A 74 -9.97 13.92 20.97
N GLY A 75 -11.07 14.21 21.67
CA GLY A 75 -12.08 15.17 21.22
C GLY A 75 -12.88 14.71 20.00
N LEU A 76 -12.94 13.41 19.71
CA LEU A 76 -13.64 12.85 18.54
C LEU A 76 -15.15 12.69 18.79
N ILE A 77 -15.53 12.35 20.02
CA ILE A 77 -16.90 12.04 20.41
C ILE A 77 -17.32 12.75 21.70
N ASN A 78 -18.63 12.95 21.84
CA ASN A 78 -19.29 13.42 23.05
C ASN A 78 -20.21 12.32 23.60
N VAL A 79 -20.16 12.08 24.92
CA VAL A 79 -20.98 11.06 25.60
C VAL A 79 -21.86 11.74 26.65
N LYS A 80 -23.18 11.54 26.56
CA LYS A 80 -24.18 12.03 27.53
C LYS A 80 -24.90 10.85 28.16
N ASN A 81 -25.00 10.79 29.48
CA ASN A 81 -25.75 9.74 30.17
C ASN A 81 -27.25 10.04 30.10
N VAL A 82 -28.05 9.01 29.80
CA VAL A 82 -29.51 9.07 29.75
C VAL A 82 -30.04 8.37 30.99
N TYR A 83 -30.83 9.06 31.80
CA TYR A 83 -31.39 8.56 33.05
C TYR A 83 -32.83 8.07 32.86
N GLN A 84 -33.31 7.20 33.74
CA GLN A 84 -34.71 6.79 33.74
C GLN A 84 -35.61 7.93 34.26
N PRO A 85 -36.84 8.08 33.74
CA PRO A 85 -37.80 9.02 34.32
C PRO A 85 -38.00 8.67 35.80
N ASN A 86 -37.84 9.65 36.69
CA ASN A 86 -38.08 9.52 38.14
C ASN A 86 -37.08 8.62 38.91
N SER A 87 -35.89 8.35 38.37
CA SER A 87 -34.82 7.66 39.10
C SER A 87 -33.43 8.16 38.70
N LYS A 88 -32.47 8.14 39.64
CA LYS A 88 -31.04 8.41 39.35
C LYS A 88 -30.35 7.25 38.62
N ALA A 89 -31.06 6.17 38.30
CA ALA A 89 -30.54 5.04 37.54
C ALA A 89 -30.25 5.43 36.08
N ILE A 90 -29.06 5.09 35.59
CA ILE A 90 -28.63 5.32 34.20
C ILE A 90 -29.35 4.30 33.30
N LYS A 91 -30.23 4.79 32.42
CA LYS A 91 -30.91 3.99 31.38
C LYS A 91 -29.96 3.63 30.24
N GLY A 92 -29.00 4.49 29.95
CA GLY A 92 -28.00 4.27 28.91
C GLY A 92 -27.12 5.48 28.71
N ARG A 93 -26.44 5.53 27.57
CA ARG A 93 -25.66 6.69 27.13
C ARG A 93 -25.97 7.02 25.68
N GLU A 94 -25.94 8.29 25.37
CA GLU A 94 -26.01 8.85 24.03
C GLU A 94 -24.61 9.27 23.61
N ILE A 95 -24.11 8.70 22.52
CA ILE A 95 -22.85 9.13 21.89
C ILE A 95 -23.19 9.95 20.65
N THR A 96 -22.47 11.07 20.48
CA THR A 96 -22.56 11.98 19.34
C THR A 96 -21.15 12.35 18.86
N LEU A 97 -20.99 12.81 17.62
CA LEU A 97 -19.71 13.37 17.17
C LEU A 97 -19.43 14.70 17.88
N ASN A 98 -18.16 15.01 18.07
CA ASN A 98 -17.78 16.36 18.46
C ASN A 98 -18.02 17.32 17.28
N PRO A 99 -18.85 18.38 17.44
CA PRO A 99 -19.11 19.34 16.37
C PRO A 99 -17.86 20.04 15.84
N LEU A 100 -16.85 20.27 16.69
CA LEU A 100 -15.57 20.88 16.27
C LEU A 100 -14.82 19.96 15.34
N TRP A 101 -14.65 18.69 15.75
CA TRP A 101 -14.02 17.69 14.91
C TRP A 101 -14.81 17.46 13.61
N GLN A 102 -16.14 17.40 13.67
CA GLN A 102 -17.00 17.20 12.51
C GLN A 102 -16.90 18.33 11.47
N LYS A 103 -16.73 19.58 11.91
CA LYS A 103 -16.51 20.73 11.03
C LYS A 103 -15.14 20.64 10.33
N ASN A 104 -14.10 20.30 11.09
CA ASN A 104 -12.73 20.20 10.58
C ASN A 104 -12.57 19.00 9.62
N ALA A 105 -13.18 17.86 9.94
CA ALA A 105 -13.16 16.66 9.10
C ALA A 105 -13.91 16.85 7.77
N ARG A 106 -14.79 17.85 7.66
CA ARG A 106 -15.50 18.23 6.42
C ARG A 106 -14.74 19.25 5.56
N GLY A 107 -13.54 19.68 5.98
CA GLY A 107 -12.69 20.57 5.19
C GLY A 107 -12.97 22.07 5.34
N TYR A 108 -13.58 22.53 6.43
CA TYR A 108 -13.53 23.95 6.79
C TYR A 108 -12.15 24.25 7.39
N SER A 109 -11.31 24.99 6.68
CA SER A 109 -9.96 25.36 7.15
C SER A 109 -10.01 26.36 8.31
N ASN A 110 -9.06 26.20 9.24
CA ASN A 110 -8.90 27.05 10.43
C ASN A 110 -8.54 28.52 10.11
N GLU A 111 -8.20 28.86 8.87
CA GLU A 111 -7.81 30.23 8.46
C GLU A 111 -8.97 31.25 8.54
N MET A 112 -10.21 30.78 8.72
CA MET A 112 -11.38 31.64 8.95
C MET A 112 -11.72 31.82 10.45
N LEU A 113 -11.01 31.14 11.37
CA LEU A 113 -11.42 30.97 12.77
C LEU A 113 -10.71 31.88 13.79
N GLU A 114 -9.74 32.70 13.38
CA GLU A 114 -9.16 33.72 14.29
C GLU A 114 -10.14 34.87 14.63
N GLY A 115 -11.25 35.00 13.91
CA GLY A 115 -12.24 36.07 14.13
C GLY A 115 -13.40 35.74 15.08
N TYR A 116 -13.57 34.50 15.51
CA TYR A 116 -14.83 34.04 16.14
C TYR A 116 -14.66 33.47 17.55
N SER A 117 -13.69 33.95 18.34
CA SER A 117 -13.64 33.60 19.76
C SER A 117 -14.69 34.32 20.61
N ASN A 118 -15.37 35.36 20.11
CA ASN A 118 -16.22 36.20 20.95
C ASN A 118 -17.59 36.43 20.30
N ASN A 119 -18.63 36.06 21.05
CA ASN A 119 -20.04 36.41 20.87
C ASN A 119 -20.92 35.40 20.11
N LEU A 120 -21.51 34.51 20.92
CA LEU A 120 -22.93 34.19 20.83
C LEU A 120 -23.75 35.48 20.60
N LEU A 121 -24.47 35.63 19.48
CA LEU A 121 -25.91 35.93 19.40
C LEU A 121 -26.34 36.27 17.96
N GLU A 122 -27.55 35.81 17.63
CA GLU A 122 -28.55 36.28 16.66
C GLU A 122 -28.14 37.15 15.46
N GLY A 123 -28.69 36.75 14.32
CA GLY A 123 -28.92 37.65 13.19
C GLY A 123 -27.81 37.59 12.15
N ILE A 124 -28.06 36.82 11.10
CA ILE A 124 -28.09 37.27 9.70
C ILE A 124 -28.38 35.99 8.90
N ALA A 125 -29.57 35.97 8.31
CA ALA A 125 -29.90 35.06 7.22
C ALA A 125 -28.95 35.39 6.07
N ALA A 126 -27.82 34.69 6.01
CA ALA A 126 -27.09 34.52 4.77
C ALA A 126 -27.62 33.23 4.18
N ASP A 127 -28.21 33.33 2.99
CA ASP A 127 -28.58 32.19 2.14
C ASP A 127 -27.34 31.31 1.95
N CYS A 128 -27.14 30.39 2.89
CA CYS A 128 -26.12 29.37 2.76
C CYS A 128 -26.66 28.44 1.69
N TYR A 129 -26.06 28.52 0.51
CA TYR A 129 -26.28 27.57 -0.56
C TYR A 129 -26.08 26.18 0.03
N VAL A 130 -27.18 25.53 0.42
CA VAL A 130 -27.20 24.16 0.88
C VAL A 130 -26.85 23.35 -0.36
N LYS A 131 -25.56 23.07 -0.57
CA LYS A 131 -25.21 21.87 -1.31
C LYS A 131 -25.70 20.73 -0.44
N GLU A 132 -26.96 20.35 -0.65
CA GLU A 132 -27.43 19.00 -0.36
C GLU A 132 -26.51 18.08 -1.16
N GLN A 133 -25.40 17.67 -0.54
CA GLN A 133 -24.81 16.40 -0.91
C GLN A 133 -25.81 15.36 -0.44
N GLU A 134 -26.77 15.06 -1.32
CA GLU A 134 -27.37 13.74 -1.37
C GLU A 134 -26.19 12.77 -1.28
N ASN A 135 -26.02 12.13 -0.11
CA ASN A 135 -25.25 10.91 0.01
C ASN A 135 -26.02 9.79 -0.72
N ARG A 136 -26.28 9.99 -2.01
CA ARG A 136 -26.43 8.89 -2.94
C ARG A 136 -25.08 8.22 -2.95
N THR A 137 -24.94 7.19 -2.12
CA THR A 137 -24.09 6.03 -2.40
C THR A 137 -24.54 5.43 -3.73
N LYS A 138 -24.29 6.15 -4.82
CA LYS A 138 -23.98 5.52 -6.09
C LYS A 138 -22.69 4.79 -5.78
N ASN A 139 -22.76 3.47 -5.70
CA ASN A 139 -21.65 2.58 -5.93
C ASN A 139 -21.09 2.92 -7.31
N ARG A 140 -20.35 4.03 -7.42
CA ARG A 140 -19.38 4.22 -8.47
C ARG A 140 -18.36 3.16 -8.10
N THR A 141 -18.38 2.06 -8.82
CA THR A 141 -17.26 1.14 -8.94
C THR A 141 -16.08 1.99 -9.37
N VAL A 142 -15.40 2.60 -8.40
CA VAL A 142 -14.10 3.21 -8.59
C VAL A 142 -13.19 2.03 -8.74
N LYS A 143 -12.89 1.75 -10.00
CA LYS A 143 -11.97 0.70 -10.43
C LYS A 143 -10.52 0.99 -10.01
N ASP A 144 -10.25 2.10 -9.30
CA ASP A 144 -8.90 2.64 -9.11
C ASP A 144 -8.54 3.06 -7.67
N ILE A 145 -9.08 2.42 -6.62
CA ILE A 145 -8.54 2.58 -5.23
C ILE A 145 -8.40 1.22 -4.52
N TYR A 146 -8.24 0.13 -5.28
CA TYR A 146 -7.59 -1.05 -4.75
C TYR A 146 -6.11 -0.94 -5.10
N SER A 147 -5.23 -0.97 -4.09
CA SER A 147 -4.01 -1.74 -4.25
C SER A 147 -4.46 -3.17 -4.53
N GLN A 148 -4.77 -3.46 -5.79
CA GLN A 148 -4.96 -4.83 -6.25
C GLN A 148 -3.71 -5.57 -5.77
N ALA A 149 -3.91 -6.69 -5.06
CA ALA A 149 -2.95 -7.77 -5.24
C ALA A 149 -2.85 -7.92 -6.75
N GLU A 150 -1.70 -7.51 -7.31
CA GLU A 150 -1.45 -7.61 -8.74
C GLU A 150 -1.93 -8.99 -9.22
N PRO A 151 -2.57 -9.07 -10.40
CA PRO A 151 -3.16 -10.30 -10.91
C PRO A 151 -2.12 -11.41 -10.81
N ASP A 152 -2.56 -12.66 -10.63
CA ASP A 152 -1.71 -13.85 -10.44
C ASP A 152 -0.45 -13.85 -11.34
N GLY A 153 -0.53 -13.26 -12.53
CA GLY A 153 0.59 -12.99 -13.43
C GLY A 153 1.81 -12.20 -12.87
N VAL A 154 1.70 -11.27 -11.92
CA VAL A 154 2.90 -10.59 -11.36
C VAL A 154 3.59 -11.46 -10.31
N ALA A 155 2.82 -12.22 -9.53
CA ALA A 155 3.37 -13.23 -8.64
C ALA A 155 4.10 -14.31 -9.44
N ASP A 156 3.50 -14.76 -10.55
CA ASP A 156 4.10 -15.72 -11.47
C ASP A 156 5.37 -15.16 -12.12
N LYS A 157 5.33 -13.93 -12.66
CA LYS A 157 6.54 -13.26 -13.21
C LYS A 157 7.65 -13.12 -12.18
N THR A 158 7.32 -12.73 -10.94
CA THR A 158 8.29 -12.62 -9.85
C THR A 158 8.91 -13.97 -9.54
N LYS A 159 8.08 -15.03 -9.51
CA LYS A 159 8.55 -16.39 -9.31
C LYS A 159 9.48 -16.82 -10.44
N THR A 160 9.11 -16.62 -11.70
CA THR A 160 9.94 -16.95 -12.87
C THR A 160 11.30 -16.25 -12.83
N ILE A 161 11.34 -14.96 -12.48
CA ILE A 161 12.59 -14.19 -12.39
C ILE A 161 13.50 -14.74 -11.29
N ILE A 162 12.94 -15.05 -10.13
CA ILE A 162 13.72 -15.52 -8.98
C ILE A 162 14.16 -16.97 -9.15
N ASP A 163 13.32 -17.82 -9.72
CA ASP A 163 13.68 -19.20 -10.06
C ASP A 163 14.85 -19.21 -11.07
N TYR A 164 14.83 -18.31 -12.06
CA TYR A 164 15.94 -18.16 -13.01
C TYR A 164 17.24 -17.69 -12.36
N LEU A 165 17.16 -16.72 -11.43
CA LEU A 165 18.34 -16.29 -10.66
C LEU A 165 18.92 -17.45 -9.84
N ASN A 166 18.05 -18.21 -9.18
CA ASN A 166 18.43 -19.35 -8.36
C ASN A 166 19.12 -20.43 -9.20
N GLU A 167 18.59 -20.73 -10.39
CA GLU A 167 19.18 -21.67 -11.35
C GLU A 167 20.58 -21.23 -11.80
N LYS A 168 20.77 -19.94 -12.12
CA LYS A 168 22.04 -19.42 -12.65
C LYS A 168 23.15 -19.26 -11.61
N THR A 169 22.80 -19.10 -10.34
CA THR A 169 23.79 -18.83 -9.27
C THR A 169 23.89 -19.95 -8.25
N ASP A 170 23.20 -21.08 -8.48
CA ASP A 170 23.03 -22.16 -7.51
C ASP A 170 22.60 -21.62 -6.12
N SER A 171 21.55 -20.80 -6.12
CA SER A 171 21.03 -20.15 -4.89
C SER A 171 19.57 -20.49 -4.61
N HIS A 172 19.08 -20.09 -3.43
CA HIS A 172 17.74 -20.44 -2.94
C HIS A 172 16.95 -19.22 -2.42
N TYR A 173 16.96 -18.12 -3.18
CA TYR A 173 16.16 -16.94 -2.85
C TYR A 173 14.65 -17.23 -2.98
N LYS A 174 13.86 -16.70 -2.06
CA LYS A 174 12.40 -16.88 -2.07
C LYS A 174 11.70 -15.71 -2.77
N ALA A 175 10.94 -16.01 -3.81
CA ALA A 175 10.08 -15.04 -4.51
C ALA A 175 9.00 -14.40 -3.61
N THR A 176 8.66 -15.06 -2.50
CA THR A 176 7.69 -14.58 -1.50
C THR A 176 8.26 -13.53 -0.54
N THR A 177 9.57 -13.29 -0.56
CA THR A 177 10.20 -12.33 0.37
C THR A 177 9.71 -10.92 0.06
N PRO A 178 9.20 -10.14 1.05
CA PRO A 178 8.61 -8.83 0.79
C PRO A 178 9.53 -7.88 0.04
N LYS A 179 10.81 -7.83 0.41
CA LYS A 179 11.79 -6.94 -0.22
C LYS A 179 12.12 -7.33 -1.66
N THR A 180 12.22 -8.63 -1.94
CA THR A 180 12.42 -9.16 -3.30
C THR A 180 11.23 -8.82 -4.18
N LYS A 181 10.01 -9.08 -3.67
CA LYS A 181 8.76 -8.77 -4.37
C LYS A 181 8.66 -7.27 -4.69
N GLN A 182 8.96 -6.41 -3.71
CA GLN A 182 8.94 -4.95 -3.91
C GLN A 182 9.90 -4.48 -5.00
N LEU A 183 11.12 -4.99 -5.05
CA LEU A 183 12.11 -4.59 -6.06
C LEU A 183 11.71 -5.03 -7.47
N VAL A 184 11.26 -6.28 -7.62
CA VAL A 184 10.81 -6.79 -8.92
C VAL A 184 9.56 -6.04 -9.39
N GLN A 185 8.59 -5.82 -8.50
CA GLN A 185 7.38 -5.05 -8.83
C GLN A 185 7.68 -3.61 -9.21
N ALA A 186 8.63 -2.96 -8.53
CA ALA A 186 9.04 -1.59 -8.87
C ALA A 186 9.57 -1.51 -10.31
N ARG A 187 10.44 -2.44 -10.72
CA ARG A 187 10.99 -2.47 -12.09
C ARG A 187 9.96 -2.86 -13.14
N LEU A 188 9.07 -3.81 -12.85
CA LEU A 188 7.95 -4.13 -13.75
C LEU A 188 7.04 -2.91 -13.96
N LYS A 189 6.81 -2.11 -12.92
CA LYS A 189 6.01 -0.87 -13.00
C LYS A 189 6.69 0.25 -13.79
N GLU A 190 8.02 0.29 -13.79
CA GLU A 190 8.82 1.20 -14.61
C GLU A 190 8.82 0.83 -16.11
N GLY A 191 8.27 -0.33 -16.47
CA GLY A 191 8.13 -0.78 -17.86
C GLY A 191 9.13 -1.85 -18.29
N PHE A 192 9.99 -2.34 -17.39
CA PHE A 192 10.92 -3.42 -17.69
C PHE A 192 10.19 -4.77 -17.81
N THR A 193 10.65 -5.60 -18.75
CA THR A 193 10.09 -6.92 -19.06
C THR A 193 10.82 -8.03 -18.30
N VAL A 194 10.22 -9.22 -18.18
CA VAL A 194 10.86 -10.40 -17.57
C VAL A 194 12.19 -10.74 -18.25
N ASP A 195 12.29 -10.55 -19.56
CA ASP A 195 13.50 -10.84 -20.32
C ASP A 195 14.61 -9.82 -20.04
N ASP A 196 14.27 -8.58 -19.67
CA ASP A 196 15.25 -7.61 -19.17
C ASP A 196 15.86 -8.07 -17.84
N PHE A 197 15.05 -8.64 -16.94
CA PHE A 197 15.57 -9.22 -15.69
C PHE A 197 16.51 -10.39 -15.97
N LYS A 198 16.12 -11.30 -16.88
CA LYS A 198 16.99 -12.42 -17.28
C LYS A 198 18.30 -11.91 -17.88
N THR A 199 18.23 -10.89 -18.74
CA THR A 199 19.41 -10.25 -19.33
C THR A 199 20.34 -9.69 -18.26
N VAL A 200 19.81 -8.96 -17.27
CA VAL A 200 20.62 -8.46 -16.14
C VAL A 200 21.26 -9.62 -15.35
N ILE A 201 20.51 -10.70 -15.11
CA ILE A 201 21.02 -11.89 -14.43
C ILE A 201 22.16 -12.51 -15.25
N ASP A 202 21.99 -12.73 -16.55
CA ASP A 202 23.01 -13.33 -17.41
C ASP A 202 24.27 -12.45 -17.48
N LYS A 203 24.11 -11.14 -17.66
CA LYS A 203 25.24 -10.19 -17.69
C LYS A 203 26.02 -10.23 -16.38
N LYS A 204 25.31 -10.18 -15.24
CA LYS A 204 25.97 -10.13 -13.93
C LYS A 204 26.52 -11.46 -13.48
N THR A 205 25.88 -12.57 -13.79
CA THR A 205 26.43 -13.90 -13.51
C THR A 205 27.69 -14.14 -14.35
N ALA A 206 27.70 -13.78 -15.63
CA ALA A 206 28.91 -13.88 -16.46
C ALA A 206 30.10 -13.09 -15.88
N THR A 207 29.85 -11.89 -15.33
CA THR A 207 30.93 -11.04 -14.79
C THR A 207 31.31 -11.34 -13.33
N TRP A 208 30.35 -11.69 -12.47
CA TRP A 208 30.54 -11.71 -11.02
C TRP A 208 30.56 -13.12 -10.44
N LEU A 209 30.05 -14.14 -11.12
CA LEU A 209 29.95 -15.50 -10.55
C LEU A 209 31.34 -16.08 -10.23
N ASN A 210 32.31 -15.86 -11.12
CA ASN A 210 33.70 -16.33 -10.96
C ASN A 210 34.62 -15.32 -10.23
N ASP A 211 34.08 -14.17 -9.82
CA ASP A 211 34.83 -13.17 -9.06
C ASP A 211 34.64 -13.40 -7.55
N ASN A 212 35.73 -13.75 -6.85
CA ASN A 212 35.75 -14.01 -5.42
C ASN A 212 35.20 -12.88 -4.54
N LYS A 213 35.23 -11.63 -5.03
CA LYS A 213 34.70 -10.47 -4.30
C LYS A 213 33.28 -10.14 -4.71
N MET A 214 32.94 -10.34 -5.99
CA MET A 214 31.68 -9.85 -6.54
C MET A 214 30.55 -10.88 -6.49
N ASN A 215 30.85 -12.18 -6.41
CA ASN A 215 29.84 -13.24 -6.39
C ASN A 215 28.77 -13.08 -5.28
N LYS A 216 29.15 -12.61 -4.09
CA LYS A 216 28.25 -12.36 -2.95
C LYS A 216 27.18 -11.31 -3.21
N TYR A 217 27.34 -10.51 -4.27
CA TYR A 217 26.38 -9.49 -4.66
C TYR A 217 25.35 -9.99 -5.69
N LEU A 218 25.44 -11.24 -6.14
CA LEU A 218 24.42 -11.92 -6.96
C LEU A 218 23.18 -12.25 -6.11
N ARG A 219 22.43 -11.21 -5.76
CA ARG A 219 21.23 -11.26 -4.91
C ARG A 219 20.16 -10.34 -5.49
N PRO A 220 18.86 -10.62 -5.25
CA PRO A 220 17.78 -9.75 -5.71
C PRO A 220 17.92 -8.30 -5.27
N LEU A 221 18.39 -8.07 -4.03
CA LEU A 221 18.58 -6.73 -3.49
C LEU A 221 19.60 -5.88 -4.27
N THR A 222 20.65 -6.52 -4.78
CA THR A 222 21.69 -5.81 -5.54
C THR A 222 21.28 -5.68 -7.00
N LEU A 223 20.85 -6.79 -7.61
CA LEU A 223 20.58 -6.86 -9.05
C LEU A 223 19.38 -6.01 -9.44
N PHE A 224 18.33 -5.99 -8.61
CA PHE A 224 17.07 -5.28 -8.88
C PHE A 224 16.98 -3.96 -8.10
N GLY A 225 18.10 -3.49 -7.56
CA GLY A 225 18.23 -2.21 -6.86
C GLY A 225 18.19 -1.01 -7.82
N THR A 226 18.68 0.14 -7.39
CA THR A 226 18.64 1.41 -8.17
C THR A 226 19.46 1.38 -9.47
N LYS A 227 20.44 0.47 -9.57
CA LYS A 227 21.35 0.34 -10.72
C LYS A 227 20.86 -0.64 -11.79
N PHE A 228 19.59 -1.04 -11.76
CA PHE A 228 19.04 -2.06 -12.66
C PHE A 228 19.22 -1.69 -14.14
N GLU A 229 18.84 -0.46 -14.51
CA GLU A 229 18.97 0.04 -15.88
C GLU A 229 20.43 0.14 -16.33
N ASP A 230 21.34 0.56 -15.44
CA ASP A 230 22.78 0.56 -15.71
C ASP A 230 23.27 -0.86 -16.05
N TYR A 231 22.83 -1.86 -15.29
CA TYR A 231 23.19 -3.25 -15.53
C TYR A 231 22.59 -3.80 -16.83
N LEU A 232 21.37 -3.39 -17.16
CA LEU A 232 20.71 -3.77 -18.40
C LEU A 232 21.46 -3.18 -19.61
N ASN A 233 21.98 -1.96 -19.50
CA ASN A 233 22.71 -1.27 -20.56
C ASN A 233 24.22 -1.54 -20.55
N GLU A 234 24.72 -2.34 -19.61
CA GLU A 234 26.14 -2.66 -19.51
C GLU A 234 26.61 -3.44 -20.74
N LYS A 235 27.68 -2.94 -21.38
CA LYS A 235 28.33 -3.62 -22.49
C LYS A 235 29.17 -4.77 -21.94
N VAL A 236 28.72 -6.00 -22.15
CA VAL A 236 29.47 -7.19 -21.75
C VAL A 236 30.74 -7.23 -22.59
N LYS A 237 31.90 -7.08 -21.96
CA LYS A 237 33.18 -7.31 -22.62
C LYS A 237 33.30 -8.81 -22.91
N GLY A 238 32.99 -9.23 -24.13
CA GLY A 238 33.22 -10.60 -24.59
C GLY A 238 32.12 -11.27 -25.42
N GLN A 239 30.95 -10.64 -25.63
CA GLN A 239 30.01 -11.13 -26.64
C GLN A 239 30.28 -10.42 -27.99
N PRO A 240 30.48 -11.17 -29.08
CA PRO A 240 30.45 -10.61 -30.42
C PRO A 240 29.15 -9.85 -30.63
N ASP A 241 29.27 -8.61 -31.10
CA ASP A 241 28.12 -7.96 -31.70
C ASP A 241 27.79 -8.71 -33.00
N LYS A 242 26.62 -9.35 -33.05
CA LYS A 242 26.18 -10.12 -34.23
C LYS A 242 25.97 -9.23 -35.47
N ASN A 243 25.94 -7.91 -35.29
CA ASN A 243 25.82 -6.92 -36.35
C ASN A 243 27.12 -6.16 -36.62
N ASP A 244 28.23 -6.50 -35.95
CA ASP A 244 29.53 -5.92 -36.26
C ASP A 244 30.09 -6.60 -37.54
N PRO A 245 30.30 -5.83 -38.63
CA PRO A 245 30.73 -6.36 -39.93
C PRO A 245 32.13 -7.00 -39.92
N TYR A 246 32.84 -6.98 -38.78
CA TYR A 246 34.19 -7.51 -38.62
C TYR A 246 34.27 -8.79 -37.75
N TYR A 247 33.18 -9.52 -37.53
CA TYR A 247 33.17 -10.82 -36.83
C TYR A 247 33.00 -12.04 -37.76
N THR A 248 33.78 -13.11 -37.52
CA THR A 248 33.65 -14.42 -38.21
C THR A 248 33.81 -15.59 -37.24
N GLU A 249 33.14 -16.72 -37.53
CA GLU A 249 33.21 -17.96 -36.73
C GLU A 249 34.62 -18.60 -36.80
N LYS A 250 35.13 -19.13 -35.68
CA LYS A 250 36.37 -19.93 -35.71
C LYS A 250 36.07 -21.32 -36.28
N ILE A 251 36.82 -21.71 -37.29
CA ILE A 251 36.79 -23.08 -37.85
C ILE A 251 37.82 -23.92 -37.09
N ASN A 252 37.41 -25.08 -36.58
CA ASN A 252 38.32 -26.01 -35.91
C ASN A 252 39.27 -26.64 -36.95
N PRO A 253 40.60 -26.49 -36.82
CA PRO A 253 41.56 -26.95 -37.83
C PRO A 253 41.67 -28.48 -37.94
N MET A 254 41.17 -29.25 -36.96
CA MET A 254 41.14 -30.71 -37.01
C MET A 254 39.86 -31.28 -37.62
N THR A 255 38.73 -30.57 -37.54
CA THR A 255 37.42 -31.09 -37.96
C THR A 255 36.82 -30.34 -39.15
N GLY A 256 37.36 -29.17 -39.51
CA GLY A 256 36.84 -28.33 -40.59
C GLY A 256 35.44 -27.77 -40.32
N GLN A 257 34.91 -27.93 -39.12
CA GLN A 257 33.59 -27.46 -38.71
C GLN A 257 33.70 -26.25 -37.75
N PRO A 258 32.67 -25.39 -37.70
CA PRO A 258 32.62 -24.27 -36.76
C PRO A 258 32.75 -24.78 -35.33
N ASP A 259 33.68 -24.22 -34.56
CA ASP A 259 33.82 -24.55 -33.14
C ASP A 259 32.60 -24.02 -32.37
N PRO A 260 31.80 -24.89 -31.72
CA PRO A 260 30.57 -24.47 -31.04
C PRO A 260 30.80 -23.51 -29.87
N ASN A 261 32.05 -23.34 -29.40
CA ASN A 261 32.42 -22.38 -28.34
C ASN A 261 33.55 -21.42 -28.73
N GLY A 262 33.98 -21.41 -30.00
CA GLY A 262 35.16 -20.65 -30.46
C GLY A 262 34.78 -19.33 -31.12
N LEU A 263 34.99 -18.21 -30.42
CA LEU A 263 34.74 -16.86 -30.96
C LEU A 263 36.01 -16.00 -31.01
N THR A 264 36.52 -15.82 -32.23
CA THR A 264 37.52 -14.85 -32.72
C THR A 264 37.09 -13.40 -32.89
N ARG A 265 37.68 -12.40 -32.21
CA ARG A 265 37.84 -11.07 -32.82
C ARG A 265 39.01 -11.14 -33.80
N TYR A 266 38.91 -10.56 -35.00
CA TYR A 266 40.08 -10.38 -35.88
C TYR A 266 41.17 -9.66 -35.08
N GLN A 267 42.27 -10.37 -34.78
CA GLN A 267 43.56 -9.69 -34.61
C GLN A 267 43.96 -9.30 -36.04
N MET A 268 43.75 -8.03 -36.38
CA MET A 268 44.60 -7.44 -37.41
C MET A 268 45.99 -7.38 -36.80
N ASP A 269 46.72 -8.48 -36.95
CA ASP A 269 48.17 -8.43 -36.80
C ASP A 269 48.70 -7.57 -37.94
N ASN A 270 49.25 -6.44 -37.51
CA ASN A 270 50.32 -5.67 -38.12
C ASN A 270 50.02 -4.75 -39.32
N GLU A 271 50.74 -3.62 -39.26
CA GLU A 271 51.40 -2.88 -40.35
C GLU A 271 50.88 -1.45 -40.71
N TYR A 272 51.70 -0.46 -40.30
CA TYR A 272 51.87 0.94 -40.77
C TYR A 272 50.68 1.92 -40.54
N TRP A 273 50.78 3.04 -39.81
CA TRP A 273 51.86 3.98 -39.47
C TRP A 273 51.67 4.56 -38.05
#